data_AF-A0A524GHI6-F1
#
_entry.id   AF-A0A524GHI6-F1
#
_cell.length_a   1.000
_cell.length_b   1.000
_cell.length_c   1.000
_cell.angle_alpha   90.00
_cell.angle_beta   90.00
_cell.angle_gamma   90.00
#
_symmetry.space_group_name_H-M   'P 1'
#
loop_
_entity.id
_entity.type
_entity.pdbx_description
1 polymer ?
#
loop_
_entity_poly.entity_id
_entity_poly.type
_entity_poly.pdbx_seq_one_letter_code
_entity_poly.pdbx_strand_id
1 'polypeptide(L)'
;MEVVGYIESVDLPEIGLFALDAKIDTGADSCSIHCDDIEVEGEVVTFSLHDEVHESYHGKRITLPIFKRKRVKSSNGTSEERVFIKSSLKLGCKTYEAEISLTNRENMKYPM
;
A
#
# COMPACT_ATOMS: atom_id res chain seq x y z
N MET A 1 9.19 8.21 -22.51
CA MET A 1 8.91 8.72 -21.16
C MET A 1 7.41 8.87 -21.06
N GLU A 2 6.76 8.23 -20.10
CA GLU A 2 5.33 8.40 -19.88
C GLU A 2 5.10 9.52 -18.88
N VAL A 3 4.04 10.29 -19.12
CA VAL A 3 3.59 11.34 -18.22
C VAL A 3 2.37 10.79 -17.50
N VAL A 4 2.40 10.84 -16.17
CA VAL A 4 1.29 10.45 -15.29
C VAL A 4 0.85 11.66 -14.48
N GLY A 5 -0.40 11.65 -14.07
CA GLY A 5 -0.99 12.63 -13.17
C GLY A 5 -0.39 12.58 -11.76
N TYR A 6 -0.70 13.61 -10.98
CA TYR A 6 -0.33 13.65 -9.57
C TYR A 6 -1.11 12.61 -8.74
N ILE A 7 -2.36 12.35 -9.13
CA ILE A 7 -3.20 11.27 -8.62
C ILE A 7 -3.54 10.38 -9.82
N GLU A 8 -3.39 9.08 -9.63
CA GLU A 8 -3.70 8.08 -10.63
C GLU A 8 -4.48 6.92 -10.00
N SER A 9 -5.29 6.27 -10.82
CA SER A 9 -6.02 5.07 -10.42
C SER A 9 -5.14 3.84 -10.64
N VAL A 10 -4.97 3.01 -9.61
CA VAL A 10 -4.15 1.79 -9.66
C VAL A 10 -4.92 0.55 -9.21
N ASP A 11 -4.51 -0.60 -9.73
CA ASP A 11 -5.02 -1.90 -9.26
C ASP A 11 -3.92 -2.71 -8.56
N LEU A 12 -4.28 -3.38 -7.48
CA LEU A 12 -3.49 -4.41 -6.81
C LEU A 12 -4.27 -5.73 -6.84
N PRO A 13 -4.29 -6.42 -8.01
CA PRO A 13 -5.14 -7.60 -8.23
C PRO A 13 -4.87 -8.75 -7.27
N GLU A 14 -3.63 -8.93 -6.80
CA GLU A 14 -3.27 -10.01 -5.87
C GLU A 14 -3.96 -9.90 -4.52
N ILE A 15 -4.29 -8.67 -4.10
CA ILE A 15 -5.06 -8.41 -2.88
C ILE A 15 -6.50 -7.99 -3.17
N GLY A 16 -6.89 -7.99 -4.44
CA GLY A 16 -8.24 -7.68 -4.90
C GLY A 16 -8.64 -6.21 -4.72
N LEU A 17 -7.68 -5.29 -4.82
CA LEU A 17 -7.93 -3.85 -4.89
C LEU A 17 -7.93 -3.40 -6.36
N PHE A 18 -8.92 -2.62 -6.76
CA PHE A 18 -9.13 -2.13 -8.14
C PHE A 18 -9.66 -0.70 -8.20
N ALA A 19 -9.00 0.16 -8.97
CA ALA A 19 -9.28 1.58 -9.02
C ALA A 19 -9.04 2.31 -7.68
N LEU A 20 -7.94 1.99 -7.02
CA LEU A 20 -7.45 2.69 -5.83
C LEU A 20 -6.83 4.04 -6.24
N ASP A 21 -7.21 5.13 -5.58
CA ASP A 21 -6.54 6.41 -5.76
C ASP A 21 -5.14 6.37 -5.13
N ALA A 22 -4.12 6.51 -5.98
CA ALA A 22 -2.73 6.57 -5.58
C ALA A 22 -2.11 7.92 -5.90
N LYS A 23 -1.44 8.52 -4.91
CA LYS A 23 -0.65 9.73 -5.10
C LYS A 23 0.72 9.36 -5.68
N ILE A 24 1.05 9.90 -6.85
CA ILE A 24 2.38 9.72 -7.45
C ILE A 24 3.37 10.67 -6.75
N ASP A 25 4.21 10.11 -5.88
CA ASP A 25 5.20 10.84 -5.08
C ASP A 25 6.62 10.56 -5.57
N THR A 26 7.16 11.45 -6.40
CA THR A 26 8.55 11.31 -6.92
C THR A 26 9.62 11.49 -5.85
N GLY A 27 9.25 11.91 -4.63
CA GLY A 27 10.17 12.04 -3.50
C GLY A 27 10.25 10.77 -2.63
N ALA A 28 9.50 9.73 -2.96
CA ALA A 28 9.44 8.48 -2.19
C ALA A 28 10.11 7.31 -2.94
N ASP A 29 10.98 6.58 -2.24
CA ASP A 29 11.68 5.41 -2.79
C ASP A 29 10.82 4.12 -2.81
N SER A 30 9.64 4.14 -2.21
CA SER A 30 8.78 2.96 -2.07
C SER A 30 7.31 3.31 -1.95
N CYS A 31 6.45 2.37 -2.36
CA CYS A 31 5.00 2.47 -2.20
C CYS A 31 4.57 2.23 -0.74
N SER A 32 3.46 2.82 -0.33
CA SER A 32 2.83 2.59 0.97
C SER A 32 1.33 2.44 0.79
N ILE A 33 0.68 1.60 1.59
CA ILE A 33 -0.78 1.48 1.56
C ILE A 33 -1.33 1.56 2.99
N HIS A 34 -2.48 2.20 3.13
CA HIS A 34 -3.23 2.22 4.38
C HIS A 34 -3.81 0.84 4.68
N CYS A 35 -3.48 0.30 5.84
CA CYS A 35 -4.11 -0.89 6.40
C CYS A 35 -4.31 -0.73 7.91
N ASP A 36 -5.24 -1.53 8.44
CA ASP A 36 -5.49 -1.70 9.87
C ASP A 36 -5.24 -3.15 10.31
N ASP A 37 -5.33 -3.40 11.62
CA ASP A 37 -5.15 -4.74 12.21
C ASP A 37 -3.89 -5.47 11.71
N ILE A 38 -2.78 -4.75 11.57
CA ILE A 38 -1.53 -5.32 11.06
C ILE A 38 -0.92 -6.23 12.13
N GLU A 39 -1.04 -7.53 11.91
CA GLU A 39 -0.57 -8.59 12.80
C GLU A 39 0.53 -9.41 12.11
N VAL A 40 1.64 -9.64 12.80
CA VAL A 40 2.79 -10.39 12.26
C VAL A 40 2.97 -11.69 13.02
N GLU A 41 2.92 -12.80 12.30
CA GLU A 41 3.14 -14.14 12.83
C GLU A 41 4.26 -14.82 12.04
N GLY A 42 5.48 -14.81 12.61
CA GLY A 42 6.67 -15.34 11.95
C GLY A 42 7.01 -14.57 10.66
N GLU A 43 6.89 -15.25 9.52
CA GLU A 43 7.20 -14.71 8.19
C GLU A 43 5.94 -14.29 7.41
N VAL A 44 4.79 -14.22 8.08
CA VAL A 44 3.51 -13.86 7.48
C VAL A 44 2.95 -12.62 8.18
N VAL A 45 2.26 -11.79 7.42
CA VAL A 45 1.51 -10.64 7.91
C VAL A 45 0.04 -10.78 7.52
N THR A 46 -0.84 -10.52 8.49
CA THR A 46 -2.28 -10.38 8.28
C THR A 46 -2.65 -8.93 8.50
N PHE A 47 -3.48 -8.36 7.64
CA PHE A 47 -3.94 -6.98 7.74
C PHE A 47 -5.32 -6.81 7.15
N SER A 48 -6.05 -5.81 7.64
CA SER A 48 -7.36 -5.39 7.14
C SER A 48 -7.18 -4.20 6.20
N LEU A 49 -7.83 -4.23 5.04
CA LEU A 49 -7.98 -3.04 4.22
C LEU A 49 -9.16 -2.24 4.73
N HIS A 50 -8.95 -0.94 4.92
CA HIS A 50 -10.00 -0.01 5.32
C HIS A 50 -10.01 1.13 4.32
N ASP A 51 -11.07 1.18 3.54
CA ASP A 51 -11.34 2.31 2.67
C ASP A 51 -12.83 2.63 2.80
N GLU A 52 -13.13 3.75 3.47
CA GLU A 52 -14.48 4.26 3.58
C GLU A 52 -14.98 4.84 2.25
N VAL A 53 -14.07 5.17 1.32
CA VAL A 53 -14.38 5.75 0.01
C VAL A 53 -14.78 4.66 -0.99
N HIS A 54 -14.24 3.45 -0.84
CA HIS A 54 -14.51 2.32 -1.71
C HIS A 54 -15.07 1.12 -0.92
N GLU A 55 -16.40 0.99 -0.92
CA GLU A 55 -17.14 -0.11 -0.25
C GLU A 55 -16.59 -1.52 -0.57
N SER A 56 -15.96 -1.69 -1.74
CA SER A 56 -15.37 -2.96 -2.18
C SER A 56 -14.21 -3.45 -1.29
N TYR A 57 -13.65 -2.60 -0.43
CA TYR A 57 -12.46 -2.92 0.37
C TYR A 57 -12.73 -3.04 1.86
N HIS A 58 -13.91 -2.60 2.30
CA HIS A 58 -14.22 -2.50 3.72
C HIS A 58 -14.21 -3.88 4.39
N GLY A 59 -13.26 -4.08 5.31
CA GLY A 59 -13.23 -5.24 6.21
C GLY A 59 -12.60 -6.51 5.64
N LYS A 60 -11.92 -6.43 4.49
CA LYS A 60 -11.21 -7.59 3.94
C LYS A 60 -9.89 -7.83 4.69
N ARG A 61 -9.79 -8.94 5.42
CA ARG A 61 -8.52 -9.44 5.97
C ARG A 61 -7.74 -10.21 4.91
N ILE A 62 -6.47 -9.87 4.75
CA ILE A 62 -5.54 -10.47 3.81
C ILE A 62 -4.32 -10.96 4.58
N THR A 63 -3.85 -12.14 4.20
CA THR A 63 -2.67 -12.77 4.78
C THR A 63 -1.66 -13.02 3.67
N LEU A 64 -0.44 -12.50 3.82
CA LEU A 64 0.62 -12.59 2.82
C LEU A 64 2.00 -12.83 3.45
N PRO A 65 2.94 -13.45 2.73
CA PRO A 65 4.32 -13.55 3.19
C PRO A 65 4.96 -12.17 3.29
N ILE A 66 5.75 -11.97 4.34
CA ILE A 66 6.57 -10.77 4.52
C ILE A 66 7.71 -10.80 3.52
N PHE A 67 7.78 -9.79 2.66
CA PHE A 67 8.90 -9.65 1.75
C PHE A 67 10.14 -9.10 2.49
N LYS A 68 9.97 -8.05 3.30
CA LYS A 68 11.03 -7.52 4.17
C LYS A 68 10.47 -6.68 5.30
N ARG A 69 11.34 -6.38 6.28
CA ARG A 69 11.11 -5.37 7.31
C ARG A 69 12.12 -4.25 7.13
N LYS A 70 11.67 -3.00 7.16
CA LYS A 70 12.54 -1.83 6.99
C LYS A 70 12.10 -0.71 7.93
N ARG A 71 13.07 -0.04 8.53
CA ARG A 71 12.83 1.21 9.25
C ARG A 71 12.55 2.33 8.24
N VAL A 72 11.36 2.91 8.32
CA VAL A 72 10.91 4.00 7.46
C VAL A 72 10.81 5.26 8.30
N LYS A 73 11.37 6.37 7.80
CA LYS A 73 11.20 7.69 8.41
C LYS A 73 10.03 8.38 7.74
N SER A 74 8.96 8.64 8.49
CA SER A 74 7.82 9.40 8.01
C SER A 74 8.15 10.90 7.90
N SER A 75 7.37 11.63 7.12
CA SER A 75 7.56 13.07 6.88
C SER A 75 7.48 13.92 8.15
N ASN A 76 6.89 13.40 9.23
CA ASN A 76 6.83 14.02 10.56
C ASN A 76 8.11 13.79 11.40
N GLY A 77 9.11 13.09 10.87
CA GLY A 77 10.41 12.85 11.52
C GLY A 77 10.49 11.59 12.36
N THR A 78 9.37 10.92 12.64
CA THR A 78 9.34 9.66 13.38
C THR A 78 9.86 8.51 12.52
N SER A 79 10.59 7.58 13.13
CA SER A 79 10.99 6.33 12.47
C SER A 79 10.19 5.17 13.03
N GLU A 80 9.64 4.34 12.15
CA GLU A 80 8.93 3.13 12.53
C GLU A 80 9.42 1.94 11.71
N GLU A 81 9.39 0.75 12.30
CA GLU A 81 9.66 -0.48 11.57
C GLU A 81 8.38 -0.90 10.85
N ARG A 82 8.44 -0.99 9.51
CA ARG A 82 7.32 -1.41 8.68
C ARG A 82 7.59 -2.73 8.02
N VAL A 83 6.52 -3.50 7.85
CA VAL A 83 6.47 -4.70 7.04
C VAL A 83 6.17 -4.31 5.59
N PHE A 84 6.86 -4.97 4.66
CA PHE A 84 6.65 -4.82 3.23
C PHE A 84 6.16 -6.13 2.64
N ILE A 85 5.22 -6.02 1.71
CA ILE A 85 4.79 -7.11 0.84
C ILE A 85 5.26 -6.83 -0.59
N LYS A 86 5.32 -7.87 -1.41
CA LYS A 86 5.38 -7.72 -2.87
C LYS A 86 4.00 -7.94 -3.44
N SER A 87 3.64 -7.12 -4.44
CA SER A 87 2.39 -7.27 -5.17
C SER A 87 2.54 -6.66 -6.57
N SER A 88 1.85 -7.25 -7.54
CA SER A 88 1.65 -6.63 -8.85
C SER A 88 0.80 -5.38 -8.73
N LEU A 89 1.32 -4.24 -9.20
CA LEU A 89 0.61 -2.96 -9.32
C LEU A 89 0.35 -2.66 -10.78
N LYS A 90 -0.93 -2.43 -11.12
CA LYS A 90 -1.32 -1.94 -12.44
C LYS A 90 -1.55 -0.44 -12.41
N LEU A 91 -0.97 0.25 -13.38
CA LEU A 91 -1.18 1.67 -13.62
C LEU A 91 -1.42 1.87 -15.13
N GLY A 92 -2.66 2.20 -15.49
CA GLY A 92 -3.10 2.22 -16.89
C GLY A 92 -2.89 0.86 -17.57
N CYS A 93 -2.15 0.84 -18.68
CA CYS A 93 -1.88 -0.38 -19.45
C CYS A 93 -0.61 -1.15 -18.99
N LYS A 94 0.02 -0.71 -17.90
CA LYS A 94 1.29 -1.28 -17.42
C LYS A 94 1.13 -2.00 -16.10
N THR A 95 1.98 -3.00 -15.90
CA THR A 95 2.07 -3.76 -14.65
C THR A 95 3.49 -3.71 -14.15
N TYR A 96 3.64 -3.43 -12.86
CA TYR A 96 4.90 -3.29 -12.15
C TYR A 96 4.91 -4.25 -10.96
N GLU A 97 6.07 -4.83 -10.64
CA GLU A 97 6.27 -5.43 -9.33
C GLU A 97 6.56 -4.31 -8.34
N ALA A 98 5.73 -4.17 -7.30
CA ALA A 98 5.88 -3.13 -6.30
C ALA A 98 6.16 -3.74 -4.92
N GLU A 99 7.06 -3.08 -4.19
CA GLU A 99 7.25 -3.30 -2.76
C GLU A 99 6.41 -2.29 -2.00
N ILE A 100 5.44 -2.77 -1.24
CA ILE A 100 4.42 -1.93 -0.61
C ILE A 100 4.56 -2.06 0.89
N SER A 101 4.82 -0.93 1.57
CA SER A 101 4.83 -0.90 3.04
C SER A 101 3.41 -0.87 3.59
N LEU A 102 3.10 -1.77 4.51
CA LEU A 102 1.83 -1.77 5.25
C LEU A 102 1.95 -0.81 6.43
N THR A 103 1.02 0.14 6.55
CA THR A 103 1.04 1.16 7.60
C THR A 103 -0.36 1.67 7.88
N ASN A 104 -0.64 2.04 9.14
CA ASN A 104 -1.84 2.81 9.44
C ASN A 104 -1.60 4.28 9.01
N ARG A 105 -2.50 4.82 8.19
CA ARG A 105 -2.45 6.18 7.63
C ARG A 105 -3.81 6.85 7.73
N GLU A 106 -4.57 6.57 8.79
CA GLU A 106 -5.96 7.05 9.01
C GLU A 106 -6.14 8.57 8.76
N ASN A 107 -5.10 9.37 8.99
CA ASN A 107 -5.12 10.82 8.79
C ASN A 107 -4.72 11.30 7.38
N MET A 108 -4.55 10.40 6.41
CA MET A 108 -4.08 10.74 5.06
C MET A 108 -5.20 10.68 4.02
N LYS A 109 -5.19 11.65 3.10
CA LYS A 109 -6.23 11.81 2.08
C LYS A 109 -6.28 10.69 1.04
N TYR A 110 -5.14 10.05 0.76
CA TYR A 110 -5.04 9.00 -0.26
C TYR A 110 -4.59 7.70 0.40
N PRO A 111 -5.25 6.57 0.09
CA PRO A 111 -4.91 5.28 0.67
C PRO A 111 -3.55 4.76 0.21
N MET A 112 -3.03 5.25 -0.93
CA MET A 112 -1.71 4.94 -1.48
C MET A 112 -0.90 6.19 -1.84
#